data_AF-A0A174V3Q8-F1
#
_entry.id   AF-A0A174V3Q8-F1
#
_cell.length_a   1.000
_cell.length_b   1.000
_cell.length_c   1.000
_cell.angle_alpha   90.00
_cell.angle_beta   90.00
_cell.angle_gamma   90.00
#
_symmetry.space_group_name_H-M   'P 1'
#
loop_
_entity.id
_entity.type
_entity.pdbx_description
1 polymer ?
#
loop_
_entity_poly.entity_id
_entity_poly.type
_entity_poly.pdbx_seq_one_letter_code
_entity_poly.pdbx_strand_id
1 'polypeptide(L)'
;MTSSHFCSAERQYRTPLEYGGQRTPTAQWTVTGAGCVILSREGPGPYITHVTTGKIVDKGIQDANNMGAAMAPAAYDTIQAHFRDTGRRPSDYDLIVTGDLGSLGKEILLDLFHRDGIEFKNLEDCGVLIYDAQTQDVHCGGSGCGCSAAVLTGFLLNGMKQGRWRRLLFCGTGALLSPTSTLQGESIPSICHAVAISTEQ
;
A
#
# COMPACT_ATOMS: atom_id res chain seq x y z
N MET A 1 -2.19 -10.99 -11.84
CA MET A 1 -1.84 -9.79 -12.62
C MET A 1 -2.74 -8.65 -12.17
N THR A 2 -2.23 -7.43 -12.06
CA THR A 2 -3.04 -6.22 -11.86
C THR A 2 -2.37 -5.02 -12.55
N SER A 3 -3.15 -3.99 -12.86
CA SER A 3 -2.69 -2.80 -13.57
C SER A 3 -3.58 -1.60 -13.29
N SER A 4 -2.98 -0.40 -13.24
CA SER A 4 -3.70 0.88 -13.19
C SER A 4 -3.15 1.85 -14.23
N HIS A 5 -3.95 2.86 -14.56
CA HIS A 5 -3.58 3.94 -15.49
C HIS A 5 -4.15 5.26 -14.98
N PHE A 6 -3.31 6.29 -14.89
CA PHE A 6 -3.66 7.60 -14.34
C PHE A 6 -4.95 8.17 -14.94
N CYS A 7 -4.99 8.41 -16.26
CA CYS A 7 -6.15 9.05 -16.89
C CYS A 7 -7.46 8.26 -16.74
N SER A 8 -7.38 6.93 -16.63
CA SER A 8 -8.56 6.09 -16.44
C SER A 8 -9.13 6.25 -15.03
N ALA A 9 -8.26 6.33 -14.01
CA ALA A 9 -8.65 6.56 -12.64
C ALA A 9 -9.18 7.98 -12.41
N GLU A 10 -8.53 9.00 -12.98
CA GLU A 10 -9.02 10.39 -12.91
C GLU A 10 -10.44 10.51 -13.48
N ARG A 11 -10.68 9.94 -14.66
CA ARG A 11 -12.01 9.95 -15.28
C ARG A 11 -13.07 9.21 -14.46
N GLN A 12 -12.68 8.16 -13.74
CA GLN A 12 -13.62 7.30 -13.03
C GLN A 12 -13.99 7.84 -11.64
N TYR A 13 -13.03 8.36 -10.89
CA TYR A 13 -13.20 8.67 -9.47
C TYR A 13 -13.09 10.16 -9.12
N ARG A 14 -12.62 10.99 -10.06
CA ARG A 14 -12.34 12.41 -9.83
C ARG A 14 -13.06 13.26 -10.87
N THR A 15 -12.71 14.53 -10.93
CA THR A 15 -13.21 15.47 -11.93
C THR A 15 -12.49 15.25 -13.28
N PRO A 16 -13.17 15.51 -14.41
CA PRO A 16 -12.49 15.55 -15.71
C PRO A 16 -11.27 16.47 -15.67
N LEU A 17 -10.16 16.05 -16.30
CA LEU A 17 -8.91 16.83 -16.33
C LEU A 17 -9.13 18.22 -16.98
N GLU A 18 -10.09 18.32 -17.89
CA GLU A 18 -10.50 19.53 -18.58
C GLU A 18 -11.17 20.56 -17.65
N TYR A 19 -11.59 20.16 -16.44
CA TYR A 19 -12.24 21.05 -15.48
C TYR A 19 -11.25 21.96 -14.74
N GLY A 20 -9.94 21.81 -14.96
CA GLY A 20 -8.92 22.69 -14.39
C GLY A 20 -8.83 22.65 -12.85
N GLY A 21 -9.34 21.60 -12.22
CA GLY A 21 -9.30 21.41 -10.78
C GLY A 21 -7.87 21.31 -10.26
N GLN A 22 -7.56 22.01 -9.17
CA GLN A 22 -6.28 21.87 -8.48
C GLN A 22 -6.32 20.66 -7.54
N ARG A 23 -5.29 19.82 -7.61
CA ARG A 23 -5.16 18.67 -6.70
C ARG A 23 -4.78 19.13 -5.30
N THR A 24 -5.36 18.51 -4.29
CA THR A 24 -4.99 18.80 -2.90
C THR A 24 -3.61 18.23 -2.57
N PRO A 25 -2.83 18.83 -1.65
CA PRO A 25 -1.53 18.29 -1.21
C PRO A 25 -1.58 16.85 -0.67
N THR A 26 -2.75 16.40 -0.19
CA THR A 26 -2.96 15.04 0.32
C THR A 26 -3.24 14.00 -0.78
N ALA A 27 -3.54 14.45 -2.01
CA ALA A 27 -3.98 13.57 -3.08
C ALA A 27 -2.81 12.81 -3.71
N GLN A 28 -2.93 11.49 -3.75
CA GLN A 28 -1.95 10.62 -4.41
C GLN A 28 -2.14 10.58 -5.94
N TRP A 29 -1.06 10.24 -6.65
CA TRP A 29 -1.00 10.09 -8.09
C TRP A 29 -1.18 8.62 -8.50
N THR A 30 -2.27 8.28 -9.21
CA THR A 30 -2.45 6.91 -9.68
C THR A 30 -1.35 6.51 -10.65
N VAL A 31 -0.62 5.45 -10.32
CA VAL A 31 0.48 4.94 -11.14
C VAL A 31 -0.07 4.34 -12.43
N THR A 32 0.53 4.73 -13.55
CA THR A 32 0.38 4.00 -14.81
C THR A 32 1.40 2.87 -14.85
N GLY A 33 0.96 1.65 -14.56
CA GLY A 33 1.84 0.50 -14.43
C GLY A 33 1.08 -0.79 -14.20
N ALA A 34 1.79 -1.91 -14.35
CA ALA A 34 1.26 -3.25 -14.17
C ALA A 34 2.30 -4.17 -13.56
N GLY A 35 1.84 -5.23 -12.88
CA GLY A 35 2.69 -6.28 -12.36
C GLY A 35 2.00 -7.64 -12.39
N CYS A 36 2.81 -8.69 -12.57
CA CYS A 36 2.35 -10.06 -12.54
C CYS A 36 3.40 -10.94 -11.86
N VAL A 37 2.93 -11.87 -11.02
CA VAL A 37 3.73 -12.93 -10.41
C VAL A 37 3.11 -14.27 -10.78
N ILE A 38 3.95 -15.27 -11.01
CA ILE A 38 3.53 -16.65 -11.24
C ILE A 38 3.96 -17.44 -10.01
N LEU A 39 3.03 -18.18 -9.41
CA LEU A 39 3.28 -19.03 -8.27
C LEU A 39 3.41 -20.48 -8.71
N SER A 40 4.37 -21.18 -8.10
CA SER A 40 4.57 -22.61 -8.24
C SER A 40 4.69 -23.22 -6.85
N ARG A 41 4.34 -24.51 -6.71
CA ARG A 41 4.53 -25.26 -5.46
C ARG A 41 6.01 -25.42 -5.13
N GLU A 42 6.85 -25.52 -6.16
CA GLU A 42 8.28 -25.78 -6.03
C GLU A 42 9.09 -24.81 -6.90
N GLY A 43 10.28 -24.45 -6.43
CA GLY A 43 11.19 -23.55 -7.12
C GLY A 43 12.28 -22.99 -6.21
N PRO A 44 13.21 -22.20 -6.77
CA PRO A 44 14.32 -21.60 -6.02
C PRO A 44 13.90 -20.42 -5.12
N GLY A 45 12.61 -20.15 -4.99
CA GLY A 45 12.08 -19.00 -4.27
C GLY A 45 12.12 -17.68 -5.08
N PRO A 46 11.75 -16.55 -4.45
CA PRO A 46 11.36 -16.45 -3.04
C PRO A 46 10.03 -17.15 -2.73
N TYR A 47 9.82 -17.48 -1.45
CA TYR A 47 8.73 -18.27 -0.92
C TYR A 47 7.70 -17.40 -0.23
N ILE A 48 6.42 -17.73 -0.40
CA ILE A 48 5.35 -17.19 0.45
C ILE A 48 5.27 -18.08 1.70
N THR A 49 5.57 -17.50 2.86
CA THR A 49 5.58 -18.23 4.14
C THR A 49 4.27 -18.07 4.90
N HIS A 50 3.66 -16.89 4.82
CA HIS A 50 2.42 -16.58 5.54
C HIS A 50 1.55 -15.63 4.70
N VAL A 51 0.24 -15.74 4.90
CA VAL A 51 -0.75 -14.81 4.37
C VAL A 51 -1.67 -14.40 5.52
N THR A 52 -1.90 -13.10 5.67
CA THR A 52 -2.86 -12.54 6.61
C THR A 52 -3.93 -11.82 5.83
N THR A 53 -5.13 -12.41 5.80
CA THR A 53 -6.30 -11.80 5.18
C THR A 53 -6.88 -10.77 6.13
N GLY A 54 -6.71 -9.48 5.86
CA GLY A 54 -7.37 -8.44 6.65
C GLY A 54 -8.89 -8.41 6.47
N LYS A 55 -9.50 -7.57 7.30
CA LYS A 55 -10.93 -7.28 7.37
C LYS A 55 -11.18 -5.82 7.00
N ILE A 56 -12.43 -5.50 6.69
CA ILE A 56 -12.84 -4.13 6.45
C ILE A 56 -12.68 -3.32 7.75
N VAL A 57 -12.06 -2.15 7.64
CA VAL A 57 -11.94 -1.15 8.69
C VAL A 57 -12.45 0.17 8.14
N ASP A 58 -13.38 0.79 8.87
CA ASP A 58 -13.91 2.11 8.57
C ASP A 58 -13.83 2.98 9.83
N LYS A 59 -13.20 4.16 9.70
CA LYS A 59 -13.03 5.15 10.78
C LYS A 59 -13.78 6.47 10.48
N GLY A 60 -14.69 6.47 9.51
CA GLY A 60 -15.53 7.62 9.18
C GLY A 60 -14.87 8.67 8.28
N ILE A 61 -13.77 8.33 7.60
CA ILE A 61 -13.12 9.24 6.65
C ILE A 61 -13.98 9.31 5.38
N GLN A 62 -14.40 10.53 4.99
CA GLN A 62 -15.25 10.77 3.81
C GLN A 62 -14.50 11.49 2.67
N ASP A 63 -13.33 12.08 2.95
CA ASP A 63 -12.57 12.84 1.95
C ASP A 63 -11.88 11.92 0.95
N ALA A 64 -12.39 11.92 -0.30
CA ALA A 64 -11.85 11.14 -1.39
C ALA A 64 -10.40 11.52 -1.79
N ASN A 65 -9.93 12.69 -1.36
CA ASN A 65 -8.57 13.16 -1.61
C ASN A 65 -7.59 12.83 -0.46
N ASN A 66 -8.05 12.16 0.60
CA ASN A 66 -7.24 11.74 1.73
C ASN A 66 -7.32 10.22 1.97
N MET A 67 -7.05 9.46 0.91
CA MET A 67 -7.09 8.00 0.91
C MET A 67 -6.09 7.38 1.90
N GLY A 68 -4.91 8.00 2.06
CA GLY A 68 -3.91 7.54 3.04
C GLY A 68 -4.47 7.46 4.46
N ALA A 69 -5.24 8.48 4.88
CA ALA A 69 -5.89 8.48 6.19
C ALA A 69 -7.01 7.43 6.32
N ALA A 70 -7.75 7.18 5.23
CA ALA A 70 -8.78 6.15 5.21
C ALA A 70 -8.20 4.73 5.33
N MET A 71 -7.05 4.48 4.67
CA MET A 71 -6.45 3.14 4.56
C MET A 71 -5.50 2.78 5.70
N ALA A 72 -4.84 3.75 6.34
CA ALA A 72 -3.88 3.49 7.41
C ALA A 72 -4.44 2.62 8.57
N PRO A 73 -5.69 2.80 9.04
CA PRO A 73 -6.29 1.93 10.05
C PRO A 73 -6.41 0.46 9.63
N ALA A 74 -6.68 0.18 8.35
CA ALA A 74 -6.77 -1.18 7.84
C ALA A 74 -5.38 -1.85 7.75
N ALA A 75 -4.36 -1.08 7.36
CA ALA A 75 -2.97 -1.53 7.37
C ALA A 75 -2.50 -1.85 8.80
N TYR A 76 -2.79 -0.95 9.76
CA TYR A 76 -2.50 -1.15 11.17
C TYR A 76 -3.13 -2.43 11.71
N ASP A 77 -4.44 -2.63 11.51
CA ASP A 77 -5.15 -3.81 11.99
C ASP A 77 -4.58 -5.12 11.40
N THR A 78 -4.25 -5.11 10.10
CA THR A 78 -3.71 -6.29 9.41
C THR A 78 -2.29 -6.63 9.87
N ILE A 79 -1.41 -5.63 10.02
CA ILE A 79 -0.04 -5.83 10.48
C ILE A 79 -0.03 -6.29 11.95
N GLN A 80 -0.88 -5.70 12.80
CA GLN A 80 -1.03 -6.13 14.19
C GLN A 80 -1.54 -7.57 14.29
N ALA A 81 -2.55 -7.94 13.49
CA ALA A 81 -3.04 -9.31 13.41
C ALA A 81 -1.94 -10.27 12.95
N HIS A 82 -1.18 -9.88 11.92
CA HIS A 82 -0.07 -10.68 11.41
C HIS A 82 0.98 -10.98 12.50
N PHE A 83 1.40 -9.97 13.26
CA PHE A 83 2.37 -10.17 14.35
C PHE A 83 1.83 -11.03 15.48
N ARG A 84 0.57 -10.80 15.89
CA ARG A 84 -0.07 -11.61 16.92
C ARG A 84 -0.18 -13.08 16.50
N ASP A 85 -0.62 -13.33 15.27
CA ASP A 85 -0.97 -14.68 14.83
C ASP A 85 0.28 -15.50 14.44
N THR A 86 1.36 -14.84 14.01
CA THR A 86 2.63 -15.51 13.67
C THR A 86 3.67 -15.51 14.80
N GLY A 87 3.45 -14.72 15.86
CA GLY A 87 4.42 -14.46 16.91
C GLY A 87 5.63 -13.63 16.47
N ARG A 88 5.63 -13.11 15.24
CA ARG A 88 6.70 -12.28 14.69
C ARG A 88 6.60 -10.83 15.17
N ARG A 89 7.71 -10.12 15.03
CA ARG A 89 7.89 -8.71 15.37
C ARG A 89 8.40 -7.94 14.15
N PRO A 90 8.36 -6.60 14.17
CA PRO A 90 8.96 -5.80 13.10
C PRO A 90 10.42 -6.15 12.80
N SER A 91 11.19 -6.54 13.82
CA SER A 91 12.60 -6.94 13.71
C SER A 91 12.83 -8.28 13.02
N ASP A 92 11.79 -9.12 12.84
CA ASP A 92 11.90 -10.39 12.11
C ASP A 92 11.83 -10.20 10.59
N TYR A 93 11.55 -8.97 10.15
CA TYR A 93 11.49 -8.56 8.75
C TYR A 93 12.65 -7.62 8.45
N ASP A 94 13.29 -7.78 7.28
CA ASP A 94 14.27 -6.80 6.81
C ASP A 94 13.56 -5.55 6.27
N LEU A 95 12.35 -5.74 5.73
CA LEU A 95 11.51 -4.66 5.22
C LEU A 95 10.02 -5.01 5.36
N ILE A 96 9.22 -4.02 5.75
CA ILE A 96 7.77 -4.08 5.77
C ILE A 96 7.29 -2.99 4.82
N VAL A 97 6.51 -3.35 3.81
CA VAL A 97 6.11 -2.42 2.76
C VAL A 97 4.61 -2.38 2.62
N THR A 98 4.02 -1.19 2.70
CA THR A 98 2.61 -0.95 2.38
C THR A 98 2.38 -0.65 0.91
N GLY A 99 1.16 -0.88 0.44
CA GLY A 99 0.81 -0.84 -0.98
C GLY A 99 0.76 0.57 -1.53
N ASP A 100 -0.03 1.46 -0.94
CA ASP A 100 -0.23 2.81 -1.44
C ASP A 100 -0.86 3.72 -0.39
N LEU A 101 -0.30 3.72 0.82
CA LEU A 101 -0.70 4.69 1.85
C LEU A 101 -0.22 6.11 1.51
N GLY A 102 0.87 6.22 0.72
CA GLY A 102 1.55 7.49 0.49
C GLY A 102 2.25 7.99 1.75
N SER A 103 2.86 9.17 1.66
CA SER A 103 3.61 9.77 2.79
C SER A 103 2.73 9.98 4.01
N LEU A 104 1.56 10.59 3.83
CA LEU A 104 0.62 10.88 4.93
C LEU A 104 0.06 9.61 5.58
N GLY A 105 -0.38 8.64 4.78
CA GLY A 105 -0.91 7.39 5.34
C GLY A 105 0.18 6.57 6.05
N LYS A 106 1.42 6.60 5.55
CA LYS A 106 2.59 5.99 6.21
C LYS A 106 2.86 6.65 7.57
N GLU A 107 2.82 7.98 7.66
CA GLU A 107 2.98 8.70 8.93
C GLU A 107 1.87 8.35 9.93
N ILE A 108 0.61 8.33 9.49
CA ILE A 108 -0.52 7.91 10.35
C ILE A 108 -0.34 6.46 10.85
N LEU A 109 0.13 5.56 9.99
CA LEU A 109 0.40 4.18 10.36
C LEU A 109 1.49 4.08 11.44
N LEU A 110 2.59 4.83 11.27
CA LEU A 110 3.67 4.89 12.25
C LEU A 110 3.17 5.44 13.59
N ASP A 111 2.36 6.50 13.58
CA ASP A 111 1.77 7.07 14.79
C ASP A 111 0.85 6.10 15.53
N LEU A 112 0.04 5.32 14.79
CA LEU A 112 -0.83 4.30 15.38
C LEU A 112 -0.01 3.23 16.11
N PHE A 113 1.08 2.77 15.51
CA PHE A 113 1.96 1.79 16.14
C PHE A 113 2.82 2.36 17.27
N HIS A 114 3.25 3.62 17.15
CA HIS A 114 3.98 4.31 18.21
C HIS A 114 3.17 4.38 19.51
N ARG A 115 1.84 4.60 19.40
CA ARG A 115 0.91 4.59 20.56
C ARG A 115 0.83 3.22 21.24
N ASP A 116 1.10 2.15 20.52
CA ASP A 116 1.19 0.78 21.05
C ASP A 116 2.60 0.41 21.55
N GLY A 117 3.55 1.35 21.49
CA GLY A 117 4.95 1.11 21.84
C GLY A 117 5.72 0.29 20.81
N ILE A 118 5.23 0.22 19.56
CA ILE A 118 5.90 -0.46 18.45
C ILE A 118 6.55 0.57 17.53
N GLU A 119 7.88 0.48 17.42
CA GLU A 119 8.69 1.32 16.55
C GLU A 119 9.09 0.57 15.28
N PHE A 120 8.98 1.22 14.13
CA PHE A 120 9.42 0.68 12.84
C PHE A 120 10.63 1.45 12.33
N LYS A 121 11.73 0.73 12.09
CA LYS A 121 12.90 1.27 11.38
C LYS A 121 12.94 0.88 9.90
N ASN A 122 12.05 -0.03 9.52
CA ASN A 122 12.05 -0.79 8.28
C ASN A 122 10.67 -0.77 7.59
N LEU A 123 9.84 0.24 7.87
CA LEU A 123 8.55 0.42 7.22
C LEU A 123 8.68 1.40 6.04
N GLU A 124 8.29 0.94 4.87
CA GLU A 124 8.21 1.75 3.65
C GLU A 124 6.85 1.62 2.97
N ASP A 125 6.59 2.46 1.97
CA ASP A 125 5.35 2.44 1.18
C ASP A 125 5.67 2.48 -0.31
N CYS A 126 5.01 1.64 -1.12
CA CYS A 126 5.28 1.61 -2.55
C CYS A 126 4.93 2.94 -3.24
N GLY A 127 3.94 3.68 -2.74
CA GLY A 127 3.59 5.01 -3.22
C GLY A 127 4.71 6.03 -2.97
N VAL A 128 5.45 5.89 -1.87
CA VAL A 128 6.62 6.72 -1.58
C VAL A 128 7.84 6.29 -2.41
N LEU A 129 7.98 4.99 -2.70
CA LEU A 129 9.15 4.44 -3.41
C LEU A 129 9.12 4.63 -4.93
N ILE A 130 7.94 4.75 -5.55
CA ILE A 130 7.82 4.68 -7.03
C ILE A 130 8.16 5.99 -7.75
N TYR A 131 8.12 7.12 -7.06
CA TYR A 131 8.37 8.44 -7.63
C TYR A 131 9.42 9.20 -6.82
N ASP A 132 10.15 10.09 -7.48
CA ASP A 132 10.96 11.10 -6.81
C ASP A 132 10.08 12.31 -6.49
N ALA A 133 9.60 12.40 -5.25
CA ALA A 133 8.71 13.47 -4.80
C ALA A 133 9.34 14.88 -4.85
N GLN A 134 10.67 15.00 -4.95
CA GLN A 134 11.33 16.30 -5.06
C GLN A 134 11.31 16.85 -6.49
N THR A 135 11.35 15.96 -7.49
CA THR A 135 11.43 16.35 -8.91
C THR A 135 10.13 16.09 -9.68
N GLN A 136 9.27 15.21 -9.15
CA GLN A 136 7.99 14.84 -9.73
C GLN A 136 6.85 15.30 -8.82
N ASP A 137 5.97 16.14 -9.33
CA ASP A 137 4.83 16.71 -8.59
C ASP A 137 3.72 15.67 -8.37
N VAL A 138 3.98 14.71 -7.48
CA VAL A 138 3.09 13.58 -7.16
C VAL A 138 2.43 13.73 -5.79
N HIS A 139 2.66 14.84 -5.10
CA HIS A 139 2.09 15.17 -3.79
C HIS A 139 2.41 14.06 -2.77
N CYS A 140 1.39 13.39 -2.19
CA CYS A 140 1.57 12.29 -1.23
C CYS A 140 2.09 10.97 -1.83
N GLY A 141 2.52 10.95 -3.10
CA GLY A 141 3.15 9.80 -3.74
C GLY A 141 2.21 9.04 -4.69
N GLY A 142 2.62 7.83 -5.06
CA GLY A 142 1.88 6.94 -5.95
C GLY A 142 0.68 6.25 -5.28
N SER A 143 -0.31 5.89 -6.09
CA SER A 143 -1.43 5.04 -5.68
C SER A 143 -1.93 4.11 -6.77
N GLY A 144 -2.91 3.27 -6.40
CA GLY A 144 -3.58 2.36 -7.31
C GLY A 144 -2.89 1.00 -7.39
N CYS A 145 -3.63 0.01 -7.87
CA CYS A 145 -3.15 -1.37 -7.87
C CYS A 145 -1.88 -1.60 -8.70
N GLY A 146 -1.61 -0.78 -9.72
CA GLY A 146 -0.37 -0.79 -10.48
C GLY A 146 0.84 -0.28 -9.70
N CYS A 147 0.65 0.55 -8.67
CA CYS A 147 1.74 1.05 -7.82
C CYS A 147 2.41 -0.10 -7.05
N SER A 148 1.64 -0.74 -6.18
CA SER A 148 2.11 -1.85 -5.34
C SER A 148 2.58 -3.03 -6.18
N ALA A 149 1.92 -3.32 -7.30
CA ALA A 149 2.32 -4.37 -8.22
C ALA A 149 3.65 -4.07 -8.91
N ALA A 150 3.83 -2.87 -9.48
CA ALA A 150 5.06 -2.50 -10.17
C ALA A 150 6.26 -2.44 -9.21
N VAL A 151 6.09 -1.88 -8.02
CA VAL A 151 7.16 -1.83 -6.99
C VAL A 151 7.52 -3.24 -6.52
N LEU A 152 6.53 -4.11 -6.26
CA LEU A 152 6.79 -5.49 -5.87
C LEU A 152 7.61 -6.22 -6.94
N THR A 153 7.14 -6.22 -8.20
CA THR A 153 7.77 -7.01 -9.26
C THR A 153 9.04 -6.39 -9.81
N GLY A 154 9.15 -5.06 -9.82
CA GLY A 154 10.28 -4.34 -10.41
C GLY A 154 11.41 -4.07 -9.43
N PHE A 155 11.10 -3.74 -8.18
CA PHE A 155 12.09 -3.30 -7.20
C PHE A 155 12.31 -4.31 -6.07
N LEU A 156 11.24 -4.74 -5.39
CA LEU A 156 11.35 -5.54 -4.17
C LEU A 156 11.82 -6.97 -4.46
N LEU A 157 11.14 -7.70 -5.36
CA LEU A 157 11.52 -9.07 -5.70
C LEU A 157 12.92 -9.15 -6.34
N ASN A 158 13.29 -8.15 -7.17
CA ASN A 158 14.63 -8.04 -7.71
C ASN A 158 15.67 -7.74 -6.62
N GLY A 159 15.35 -6.92 -5.62
CA GLY A 159 16.21 -6.69 -4.47
C GLY A 159 16.39 -7.93 -3.60
N MET A 160 15.33 -8.73 -3.39
CA MET A 160 15.43 -10.02 -2.71
C MET A 160 16.34 -10.99 -3.49
N LYS A 161 16.19 -11.06 -4.81
CA LYS A 161 17.08 -11.86 -5.68
C LYS A 161 18.55 -11.43 -5.60
N GLN A 162 18.80 -10.14 -5.35
CA GLN A 162 20.14 -9.57 -5.16
C GLN A 162 20.65 -9.69 -3.71
N GLY A 163 19.87 -10.28 -2.79
CA GLY A 163 20.25 -10.43 -1.39
C GLY A 163 20.12 -9.17 -0.55
N ARG A 164 19.41 -8.12 -1.03
CA ARG A 164 19.17 -6.88 -0.26
C ARG A 164 18.22 -7.10 0.92
N TRP A 165 17.26 -8.00 0.76
CA TRP A 165 16.29 -8.40 1.79
C TRP A 165 16.04 -9.89 1.71
N ARG A 166 15.95 -10.55 2.87
CA ARG A 166 15.65 -11.97 3.01
C ARG A 166 14.23 -12.22 3.48
N ARG A 167 13.65 -11.32 4.28
CA ARG A 167 12.27 -11.39 4.78
C ARG A 167 11.56 -10.07 4.54
N LEU A 168 10.52 -10.11 3.71
CA LEU A 168 9.68 -8.98 3.33
C LEU A 168 8.25 -9.23 3.78
N LEU A 169 7.63 -8.29 4.49
CA LEU A 169 6.19 -8.29 4.72
C LEU A 169 5.55 -7.28 3.76
N PHE A 170 4.84 -7.77 2.75
CA PHE A 170 4.18 -6.93 1.76
C PHE A 170 2.69 -6.79 2.08
N CYS A 171 2.22 -5.57 2.32
CA CYS A 171 0.88 -5.24 2.80
C CYS A 171 0.12 -4.43 1.75
N GLY A 172 -0.69 -5.11 0.93
CA GLY A 172 -1.53 -4.46 -0.09
C GLY A 172 -2.74 -3.80 0.55
N THR A 173 -2.81 -2.47 0.46
CA THR A 173 -3.91 -1.62 0.94
C THR A 173 -4.91 -1.31 -0.17
N GLY A 174 -6.16 -1.04 0.21
CA GLY A 174 -7.18 -0.58 -0.73
C GLY A 174 -8.34 0.12 -0.05
N ALA A 175 -8.77 1.22 -0.66
CA ALA A 175 -10.00 1.92 -0.33
C ALA A 175 -11.16 1.38 -1.16
N LEU A 176 -12.30 1.12 -0.51
CA LEU A 176 -13.50 0.53 -1.11
C LEU A 176 -14.54 1.63 -1.30
N LEU A 177 -14.41 2.39 -2.39
CA LEU A 177 -15.33 3.48 -2.74
C LEU A 177 -15.85 3.38 -4.17
N SER A 178 -16.92 4.10 -4.43
CA SER A 178 -17.48 4.34 -5.77
C SER A 178 -17.79 5.82 -5.95
N PRO A 179 -17.98 6.30 -7.19
CA PRO A 179 -18.44 7.67 -7.40
C PRO A 179 -19.74 7.97 -6.66
N THR A 180 -20.67 7.01 -6.61
CA THR A 180 -21.95 7.16 -5.92
C THR A 180 -21.79 7.33 -4.42
N SER A 181 -21.04 6.44 -3.75
CA SER A 181 -20.84 6.50 -2.30
C SER A 181 -20.15 7.80 -1.89
N THR A 182 -19.15 8.25 -2.66
CA THR A 182 -18.47 9.53 -2.42
C THR A 182 -19.43 10.71 -2.58
N LEU A 183 -20.24 10.75 -3.64
CA LEU A 183 -21.20 11.84 -3.88
C LEU A 183 -22.35 11.86 -2.85
N GLN A 184 -22.63 10.74 -2.21
CA GLN A 184 -23.60 10.63 -1.10
C GLN A 184 -22.99 11.00 0.26
N GLY A 185 -21.68 11.30 0.32
CA GLY A 185 -20.99 11.62 1.57
C GLY A 185 -20.82 10.41 2.48
N GLU A 186 -20.81 9.20 1.94
CA GLU A 186 -20.52 7.99 2.72
C GLU A 186 -19.05 7.95 3.14
N SER A 187 -18.77 7.26 4.23
CA SER A 187 -17.39 6.97 4.63
C SER A 187 -16.71 5.99 3.68
N ILE A 188 -15.38 5.98 3.71
CA ILE A 188 -14.53 5.16 2.83
C ILE A 188 -14.03 3.95 3.61
N PRO A 189 -14.73 2.79 3.55
CA PRO A 189 -14.21 1.56 4.13
C PRO A 189 -12.92 1.15 3.43
N SER A 190 -11.97 0.62 4.19
CA SER A 190 -10.67 0.20 3.66
C SER A 190 -10.30 -1.20 4.11
N ILE A 191 -9.40 -1.84 3.38
CA ILE A 191 -8.91 -3.19 3.66
C ILE A 191 -7.41 -3.28 3.40
N CYS A 192 -6.74 -4.19 4.10
CA CYS A 192 -5.35 -4.53 3.84
C CYS A 192 -5.17 -6.05 3.85
N HIS A 193 -4.32 -6.58 2.97
CA HIS A 193 -3.91 -7.98 2.99
C HIS A 193 -2.39 -8.07 3.02
N ALA A 194 -1.83 -8.92 3.88
CA ALA A 194 -0.40 -9.07 4.04
C ALA A 194 0.11 -10.43 3.56
N VAL A 195 1.26 -10.43 2.90
CA VAL A 195 1.97 -11.63 2.43
C VAL A 195 3.42 -11.54 2.90
N ALA A 196 3.85 -12.54 3.68
CA ALA A 196 5.24 -12.64 4.12
C ALA A 196 6.05 -13.46 3.10
N ILE A 197 7.00 -12.79 2.44
CA ILE A 197 7.85 -13.34 1.39
C ILE A 197 9.25 -13.54 1.96
N SER A 198 9.85 -14.72 1.76
CA SER A 198 11.20 -15.01 2.22
C SER A 198 12.08 -15.68 1.17
N THR A 199 13.38 -15.40 1.18
CA THR A 199 14.38 -16.15 0.40
C THR A 199 14.79 -17.46 1.07
N GLU A 200 14.33 -17.70 2.30
CA GLU A 200 14.61 -18.89 3.11
C GLU A 200 13.27 -19.61 3.37
N GLN A 201 13.25 -20.94 3.36
CA GLN A 201 12.06 -21.74 3.69
C GLN A 201 11.90 -21.89 5.21
#